data_AF-A0A6B3D4R6-F1
#
_entry.id   AF-A0A6B3D4R6-F1
#
_cell.length_a   1.000
_cell.length_b   1.000
_cell.length_c   1.000
_cell.angle_alpha   90.00
_cell.angle_beta   90.00
_cell.angle_gamma   90.00
#
_symmetry.space_group_name_H-M   'P 1'
#
loop_
_entity.id
_entity.type
_entity.pdbx_description
1 polymer ?
#
loop_
_entity_poly.entity_id
_entity_poly.type
_entity_poly.pdbx_seq_one_letter_code
_entity_poly.pdbx_strand_id
1 'polypeptide(L)'
;RAADIGVGISARGSAAARNAADLVVTGDDLLVLVEAVREGRALWHSVADAIAILIGGNAGEVGFGILGTVLGGAAPLSTRQMLLVNLFT
;
A
#
# COMPACT_ATOMS: atom_id res chain seq x y z
N ARG A 1 19.68 15.64 -10.38
CA ARG A 1 18.42 15.33 -9.69
C ARG A 1 18.76 15.11 -8.22
N ALA A 2 18.30 15.99 -7.34
CA ALA A 2 18.59 15.93 -5.90
C ALA A 2 17.31 15.83 -5.04
N ALA A 3 16.13 16.02 -5.64
CA ALA A 3 14.85 15.87 -4.97
C ALA A 3 14.38 14.41 -5.06
N ASP A 4 13.74 13.93 -4.00
CA ASP A 4 13.10 12.62 -3.97
C ASP A 4 11.89 12.55 -4.92
N ILE A 5 11.17 13.68 -5.07
CA ILE A 5 10.09 13.86 -6.03
C ILE A 5 10.17 15.28 -6.61
N GLY A 6 10.38 15.39 -7.92
CA GLY A 6 10.35 16.65 -8.66
C GLY A 6 8.94 17.01 -9.14
N VAL A 7 8.51 18.26 -8.93
CA VAL A 7 7.21 18.76 -9.39
C VAL A 7 7.41 19.85 -10.44
N GLY A 8 6.85 19.64 -11.64
CA GLY A 8 6.85 20.59 -12.75
C GLY A 8 5.49 21.26 -12.91
N ILE A 9 5.48 22.55 -13.25
CA ILE A 9 4.24 23.31 -13.48
C ILE A 9 4.06 23.54 -14.98
N SER A 10 2.83 23.42 -15.48
CA SER A 10 2.48 23.72 -16.86
C SER A 10 2.38 25.22 -17.11
N ALA A 11 3.54 25.83 -17.43
CA ALA A 11 3.66 27.23 -17.79
C ALA A 11 4.38 27.38 -19.14
N ARG A 12 4.21 28.54 -19.78
CA ARG A 12 4.91 28.85 -21.04
C ARG A 12 6.42 28.88 -20.77
N GLY A 13 7.20 28.10 -21.52
CA GLY A 13 8.65 28.00 -21.34
C GLY A 13 9.13 26.96 -20.30
N SER A 14 8.24 26.24 -19.61
CA SER A 14 8.62 25.26 -18.57
C SER A 14 8.85 23.82 -19.08
N ALA A 15 9.00 23.61 -20.39
CA ALA A 15 9.08 22.28 -20.99
C ALA A 15 10.21 21.42 -20.40
N ALA A 16 11.41 22.00 -20.20
CA ALA A 16 12.53 21.29 -19.58
C ALA A 16 12.23 20.89 -18.13
N ALA A 17 11.57 21.76 -17.35
CA ALA A 17 11.18 21.45 -15.97
C ALA A 17 10.14 20.34 -15.89
N ARG A 18 9.13 20.34 -16.78
CA ARG A 18 8.12 19.28 -16.85
C ARG A 18 8.71 17.94 -17.28
N ASN A 19 9.62 17.94 -18.25
CA ASN A 19 10.28 16.71 -18.70
C ASN A 19 11.23 16.13 -17.64
N ALA A 20 11.75 16.97 -16.74
CA ALA A 20 12.63 16.54 -15.67
C ALA A 20 11.88 16.08 -14.41
N ALA A 21 10.61 16.46 -14.25
CA ALA A 21 9.78 16.21 -13.08
C ALA A 21 9.15 14.82 -13.06
N ASP A 22 8.85 14.33 -11.86
CA ASP A 22 8.14 13.07 -11.63
C ASP A 22 6.62 13.29 -11.59
N LEU A 23 6.20 14.50 -11.20
CA LEU A 23 4.81 14.94 -11.21
C LEU A 23 4.68 16.26 -11.98
N VAL A 24 3.64 16.38 -12.79
CA VAL A 24 3.34 17.62 -13.52
C VAL A 24 1.97 18.14 -13.12
N VAL A 25 1.94 19.37 -12.59
CA VAL A 25 0.69 20.10 -12.34
C VAL A 25 0.22 20.70 -13.65
N THR A 26 -0.98 20.31 -14.07
CA THR A 26 -1.58 20.71 -15.35
C THR A 26 -2.56 21.86 -15.23
N GLY A 27 -3.11 22.10 -14.04
CA GLY A 27 -3.98 23.24 -13.73
C GLY A 27 -3.21 24.47 -13.23
N ASP A 28 -3.93 25.59 -13.16
CA ASP A 28 -3.39 26.87 -12.70
C ASP A 28 -3.42 27.01 -11.15
N ASP A 29 -4.14 26.12 -10.46
CA ASP A 29 -4.25 26.12 -9.01
C ASP A 29 -3.20 25.21 -8.36
N LEU A 30 -2.27 25.81 -7.62
CA LEU A 30 -1.22 25.10 -6.89
C LEU A 30 -1.71 24.52 -5.56
N LEU A 31 -2.91 24.90 -5.07
CA LEU A 31 -3.50 24.32 -3.85
C LEU A 31 -3.74 22.82 -4.00
N VAL A 32 -3.85 22.31 -5.23
CA VAL A 32 -3.92 20.86 -5.51
C VAL A 32 -2.72 20.09 -4.96
N LEU A 33 -1.55 20.72 -4.81
CA LEU A 33 -0.38 20.07 -4.22
C LEU A 33 -0.55 19.87 -2.71
N VAL A 34 -1.20 20.80 -2.02
CA VAL A 34 -1.49 20.66 -0.58
C VAL A 34 -2.45 19.48 -0.38
N GLU A 35 -3.47 19.39 -1.24
CA GLU A 35 -4.43 18.30 -1.20
C GLU A 35 -3.79 16.96 -1.56
N ALA A 36 -2.95 16.92 -2.60
CA ALA A 36 -2.20 15.71 -2.98
C ALA A 36 -1.29 15.22 -1.84
N VAL A 37 -0.64 16.12 -1.10
CA VAL A 37 0.18 15.74 0.07
C VAL A 37 -0.70 15.23 1.21
N ARG A 38 -1.89 15.82 1.43
CA ARG A 38 -2.86 15.32 2.42
C ARG A 38 -3.32 13.90 2.08
N GLU A 39 -3.67 13.68 0.81
CA GLU A 39 -4.15 12.41 0.30
C GLU A 39 -3.03 11.35 0.29
N GLY A 40 -1.80 11.73 -0.04
CA GLY A 40 -0.63 10.86 0.06
C GLY A 40 -0.37 10.36 1.49
N ARG A 41 -0.55 11.22 2.51
CA ARG A 41 -0.47 10.77 3.92
C ARG A 41 -1.61 9.82 4.30
N ALA A 42 -2.82 10.06 3.81
CA ALA A 42 -3.95 9.17 4.04
C ALA A 42 -3.74 7.79 3.38
N LEU A 43 -3.18 7.78 2.17
CA LEU A 43 -2.79 6.56 1.47
C LEU A 43 -1.72 5.79 2.24
N TRP A 44 -0.71 6.48 2.79
CA TRP A 44 0.31 5.84 3.61
C TRP A 44 -0.28 5.10 4.82
N HIS A 45 -1.20 5.74 5.55
CA HIS A 45 -1.90 5.08 6.66
C HIS A 45 -2.74 3.89 6.17
N SER A 46 -3.47 4.05 5.07
CA SER A 46 -4.28 2.96 4.50
C SER A 46 -3.44 1.75 4.08
N VAL A 47 -2.25 2.00 3.52
CA VAL A 47 -1.29 0.93 3.17
C VAL A 47 -0.72 0.27 4.42
N ALA A 48 -0.37 1.03 5.44
CA ALA A 48 0.11 0.48 6.71
C ALA A 48 -0.96 -0.42 7.37
N ASP A 49 -2.21 0.01 7.37
CA ASP A 49 -3.35 -0.77 7.89
C ASP A 49 -3.58 -2.04 7.05
N ALA A 50 -3.52 -1.95 5.72
CA ALA A 50 -3.65 -3.10 4.84
C ALA A 50 -2.54 -4.13 5.08
N ILE A 51 -1.29 -3.68 5.24
CA ILE A 51 -0.16 -4.54 5.59
C ILE A 51 -0.37 -5.19 6.96
N ALA A 52 -0.86 -4.45 7.95
CA ALA A 52 -1.13 -4.99 9.28
C ALA A 52 -2.21 -6.09 9.25
N ILE A 53 -3.27 -5.92 8.44
CA ILE A 53 -4.31 -6.93 8.24
C ILE A 53 -3.73 -8.18 7.58
N LEU A 54 -2.92 -8.03 6.53
CA LEU A 54 -2.29 -9.17 5.83
C LEU A 54 -1.35 -9.95 6.75
N ILE A 55 -0.48 -9.25 7.47
CA ILE A 55 0.46 -9.89 8.41
C ILE A 55 -0.31 -10.55 9.56
N GLY A 56 -1.26 -9.83 10.16
CA GLY A 56 -2.08 -10.33 11.26
C GLY A 56 -2.92 -11.56 10.87
N GLY A 57 -3.53 -11.53 9.68
CA GLY A 57 -4.29 -12.64 9.12
C GLY A 57 -3.43 -13.88 8.91
N ASN A 58 -2.32 -13.75 8.18
CA ASN A 58 -1.40 -14.86 7.92
C ASN A 58 -0.80 -15.42 9.22
N ALA A 59 -0.41 -14.56 10.16
CA ALA A 59 0.11 -14.99 11.46
C ALA A 59 -0.95 -15.71 12.30
N GLY A 60 -2.19 -15.22 12.30
CA GLY A 60 -3.32 -15.84 12.98
C GLY A 60 -3.65 -17.22 12.42
N GLU A 61 -3.64 -17.37 11.10
CA GLU A 61 -3.90 -18.64 10.43
C GLU A 61 -2.84 -19.69 10.78
N VAL A 62 -1.55 -19.32 10.69
CA VAL A 62 -0.43 -20.20 11.09
C VAL A 62 -0.52 -20.55 12.57
N GLY A 63 -0.77 -19.56 13.43
CA GLY A 63 -0.92 -19.77 14.88
C GLY A 63 -2.06 -20.72 15.21
N PHE A 64 -3.21 -20.56 14.56
CA PHE A 64 -4.36 -21.47 14.69
C PHE A 64 -4.00 -22.90 14.27
N GLY A 65 -3.31 -23.06 13.14
CA GLY A 65 -2.84 -24.36 12.67
C GLY A 65 -1.92 -25.06 13.67
N ILE A 66 -0.91 -24.35 14.19
CA ILE A 66 0.04 -24.90 15.17
C ILE A 66 -0.65 -25.25 16.48
N LEU A 67 -1.36 -24.29 17.09
CA LEU A 67 -2.00 -24.48 18.39
C LEU A 67 -3.07 -25.57 18.33
N GLY A 68 -3.90 -25.57 17.28
CA GLY A 68 -4.91 -26.61 17.08
C GLY A 68 -4.31 -27.99 16.92
N THR A 69 -3.18 -28.12 16.22
CA THR A 69 -2.46 -29.39 16.08
C THR A 69 -1.89 -29.87 17.41
N VAL A 70 -1.26 -28.98 18.18
CA VAL A 70 -0.66 -29.32 19.48
C VAL A 70 -1.74 -29.76 20.48
N LEU A 71 -2.90 -29.09 20.50
CA LEU A 71 -3.99 -29.40 21.44
C LEU A 71 -4.83 -30.61 21.00
N GLY A 72 -5.04 -30.80 19.70
CA GLY A 72 -5.95 -31.81 19.14
C GLY A 72 -5.27 -33.06 18.57
N GLY A 73 -3.94 -33.08 18.47
CA GLY A 73 -3.16 -34.19 17.90
C GLY A 73 -3.21 -34.32 16.37
N ALA A 74 -4.05 -33.52 15.70
CA ALA A 74 -4.17 -33.45 14.25
C ALA A 74 -4.44 -32.01 13.80
N ALA A 75 -4.00 -31.66 12.59
CA ALA A 75 -4.18 -30.32 12.04
C ALA A 75 -5.68 -30.00 11.85
N PRO A 76 -6.18 -28.83 12.31
CA PRO A 76 -7.59 -28.47 12.18
C PRO A 76 -8.04 -28.30 10.72
N LEU A 77 -7.12 -27.85 9.87
CA LEU A 77 -7.34 -27.62 8.44
C LEU A 77 -6.26 -28.35 7.64
N SER A 78 -6.67 -28.98 6.54
CA SER A 78 -5.73 -29.49 5.55
C SER A 78 -5.09 -28.35 4.75
N THR A 79 -3.90 -28.61 4.17
CA THR A 79 -3.18 -27.62 3.34
C THR A 79 -4.04 -27.06 2.20
N ARG A 80 -4.95 -27.86 1.62
CA ARG A 80 -5.86 -27.40 0.58
C ARG A 80 -6.89 -26.40 1.12
N GLN A 81 -7.42 -26.64 2.32
CA GLN A 81 -8.39 -25.74 2.95
C GLN A 81 -7.73 -24.42 3.34
N MET A 82 -6.49 -24.46 3.83
CA MET A 82 -5.65 -23.29 4.12
C MET A 82 -5.47 -22.38 2.88
N LEU A 83 -5.09 -22.97 1.74
CA LEU A 83 -4.96 -22.24 0.48
C LEU A 83 -6.29 -21.66 -0.01
N LEU A 84 -7.38 -22.37 0.23
CA LEU A 84 -8.72 -21.92 -0.15
C LEU A 84 -9.14 -20.71 0.69
N VAL A 85 -8.85 -20.70 2.00
CA VAL A 85 -9.10 -19.55 2.88
C VAL A 85 -8.31 -18.32 2.41
N ASN A 86 -7.02 -18.48 2.10
CA ASN A 86 -6.18 -17.40 1.58
C ASN A 86 -6.65 -16.83 0.23
N LEU A 87 -7.31 -17.64 -0.61
CA LEU A 87 -7.82 -17.17 -1.90
C LEU A 87 -9.11 -16.34 -1.76
N PHE A 88 -9.90 -16.60 -0.73
CA PHE A 88 -11.18 -15.92 -0.46
C PHE A 88 -11.07 -14.73 0.49
N THR A 89 -9.86 -14.46 1.00
CA THR A 89 -9.57 -13.37 1.95
C THR A 89 -8.67 -12.33 1.28
#